data_AF-A0A1A9Z2Y6-F1
#
_entry.id   AF-A0A1A9Z2Y6-F1
#
_cell.length_a   1.000
_cell.length_b   1.000
_cell.length_c   1.000
_cell.angle_alpha   90.00
_cell.angle_beta   90.00
_cell.angle_gamma   90.00
#
_symmetry.space_group_name_H-M   'P 1'
#
loop_
_entity.id
_entity.type
_entity.pdbx_description
1 polymer ?
#
loop_
_entity_poly.entity_id
_entity_poly.type
_entity_poly.pdbx_seq_one_letter_code
_entity_poly.pdbx_strand_id
1 'polypeptide(L)'
;MANTVNNNNNGNSAMSTTTTSSIATTAQCPEMVNESNNIDSEEISPKIFKFFHRLAAEKGFKEYELITRPISEFGENSYGLVLQMTMKALTSTDLEIATSKELISIVKISPKHPARRAQMHVADFYAKEVLMYEQVFGEYRKLYEERLQALNYPNESLPFNVVPDMLYYSLEPNNEFIIFEDLSISGYKTNARMQMPTYNLVMETFRSVAQLHALSFVLQARKPQKFNALIANIKEDLFIENMATVTVEFGKRYIKRARNLLLQDPKHQKKHIEILQKIEDNLRKILPDCVKGAKAAPYSVICHGDFWNNNVLYKYDINNQAVSAKLIDFQISRYSVPVLDLIHYLYTCTEKELRDKYFWEFMNAYYEALEKHLRFYGLDVNQIYPRSIFKQQLRDYGIYGFYIAAFSIPFFISNKNDIPDFDVVADAVKSISPSSSSSISTCSSLSSSDEELMEEYRISSEMAHLPNEKCLEILDEYDMLTERTAPVFKKRMTGIVEDLIKYEMLDNILKL
;
A
#
# COMPACT_ATOMS: atom_id res chain seq x y z
N MET A 1 61.68 31.92 -42.59
CA MET A 1 62.59 32.90 -41.95
C MET A 1 62.94 32.31 -40.59
N ALA A 2 64.06 31.58 -40.47
CA ALA A 2 65.37 32.11 -40.05
C ALA A 2 65.24 32.74 -38.64
N ASN A 3 65.87 32.28 -37.55
CA ASN A 3 67.21 31.73 -37.33
C ASN A 3 67.20 30.83 -36.06
N THR A 4 67.88 29.68 -35.98
CA THR A 4 69.34 29.40 -35.85
C THR A 4 69.93 29.62 -34.44
N VAL A 5 70.74 28.63 -34.01
CA VAL A 5 71.85 28.61 -33.02
C VAL A 5 71.47 28.07 -31.61
N ASN A 6 71.81 26.80 -31.28
CA ASN A 6 73.09 26.27 -30.72
C ASN A 6 73.43 26.86 -29.32
N ASN A 7 73.93 26.16 -28.30
CA ASN A 7 74.41 24.78 -28.13
C ASN A 7 74.69 24.54 -26.63
N ASN A 8 74.81 23.27 -26.23
CA ASN A 8 75.57 22.74 -25.07
C ASN A 8 75.03 23.08 -23.66
N ASN A 9 74.95 22.16 -22.69
CA ASN A 9 76.04 21.29 -22.24
C ASN A 9 75.55 20.20 -21.26
N ASN A 10 76.32 19.11 -21.21
CA ASN A 10 76.22 17.99 -20.29
C ASN A 10 76.28 18.37 -18.79
N GLY A 11 75.56 17.61 -17.95
CA GLY A 11 75.75 17.58 -16.50
C GLY A 11 74.99 16.44 -15.83
N ASN A 12 75.67 15.31 -15.62
CA ASN A 12 75.27 14.24 -14.70
C ASN A 12 74.94 14.79 -13.30
N SER A 13 73.86 14.34 -12.66
CA SER A 13 73.91 13.52 -11.44
C SER A 13 72.57 13.46 -10.68
N ALA A 14 72.16 12.22 -10.38
CA ALA A 14 71.57 11.74 -9.14
C ALA A 14 70.22 12.31 -8.60
N MET A 15 69.24 11.40 -8.58
CA MET A 15 68.31 11.09 -7.48
C MET A 15 67.72 12.25 -6.64
N SER A 16 66.40 12.43 -6.77
CA SER A 16 65.53 12.65 -5.61
C SER A 16 64.11 12.19 -5.94
N THR A 17 63.77 11.01 -5.46
CA THR A 17 62.39 10.54 -5.30
C THR A 17 61.66 11.46 -4.34
N THR A 18 60.78 12.31 -4.86
CA THR A 18 59.92 13.15 -4.02
C THR A 18 58.67 12.36 -3.68
N THR A 19 58.67 11.87 -2.45
CA THR A 19 57.58 11.21 -1.73
C THR A 19 56.32 12.05 -1.79
N THR A 20 55.26 11.52 -2.39
CA THR A 20 53.89 12.02 -2.22
C THR A 20 53.48 11.77 -0.77
N SER A 21 53.47 12.82 0.05
CA SER A 21 52.91 12.76 1.40
C SER A 21 51.40 12.59 1.29
N SER A 22 50.94 11.36 1.51
CA SER A 22 49.55 11.05 1.81
C SER A 22 49.14 11.80 3.09
N ILE A 23 48.43 12.91 2.94
CA ILE A 23 47.59 13.41 4.02
C ILE A 23 46.39 12.48 4.05
N ALA A 24 46.54 11.37 4.76
CA ALA A 24 45.40 10.61 5.25
C ALA A 24 44.77 11.48 6.35
N THR A 25 43.83 12.34 5.98
CA THR A 25 42.83 12.80 6.92
C THR A 25 42.04 11.57 7.33
N THR A 26 42.43 10.96 8.45
CA THR A 26 41.59 10.04 9.20
C THR A 26 40.34 10.81 9.58
N ALA A 27 39.29 10.74 8.77
CA ALA A 27 37.96 11.08 9.22
C ALA A 27 37.67 10.14 10.40
N GLN A 28 37.61 10.68 11.61
CA GLN A 28 37.19 9.93 12.77
C GLN A 28 35.82 9.30 12.45
N CYS A 29 35.68 7.99 12.68
CA CYS A 29 34.39 7.33 12.59
C CYS A 29 33.42 8.01 13.59
N PRO A 30 32.17 8.26 13.19
CA PRO A 30 31.17 8.83 14.10
C PRO A 30 31.00 7.95 15.33
N GLU A 31 30.90 8.56 16.51
CA GLU A 31 30.58 7.87 17.76
C GLU A 31 29.10 8.11 18.12
N MET A 32 28.36 7.03 18.40
CA MET A 32 26.99 7.14 18.91
C MET A 32 27.08 7.28 20.43
N VAL A 33 26.74 8.46 20.95
CA VAL A 33 26.99 8.81 22.36
C VAL A 33 25.85 8.35 23.27
N ASN A 34 24.63 8.27 22.74
CA ASN A 34 23.46 7.85 23.51
C ASN A 34 22.39 7.22 22.62
N GLU A 35 21.71 6.22 23.18
CA GLU A 35 20.54 5.56 22.60
C GLU A 35 19.39 5.68 23.60
N SER A 36 18.43 6.55 23.31
CA SER A 36 17.23 6.67 24.14
C SER A 36 16.14 5.75 23.61
N ASN A 37 16.12 4.53 24.13
CA ASN A 37 15.12 3.52 23.78
C ASN A 37 14.01 3.44 24.82
N ASN A 38 12.77 3.62 24.36
CA ASN A 38 11.56 3.19 25.08
C ASN A 38 11.02 1.85 24.56
N ILE A 39 11.81 1.13 23.75
CA ILE A 39 11.43 -0.10 23.04
C ILE A 39 12.50 -1.16 23.32
N ASP A 40 12.08 -2.42 23.41
CA ASP A 40 12.99 -3.54 23.61
C ASP A 40 14.00 -3.62 22.45
N SER A 41 15.30 -3.56 22.77
CA SER A 41 16.37 -3.55 21.78
C SER A 41 16.42 -4.84 20.96
N GLU A 42 15.84 -5.94 21.47
CA GLU A 42 15.70 -7.20 20.74
C GLU A 42 14.74 -7.10 19.54
N GLU A 43 13.84 -6.11 19.50
CA GLU A 43 12.91 -5.92 18.38
C GLU A 43 13.57 -5.25 17.16
N ILE A 44 14.58 -4.39 17.39
CA ILE A 44 15.19 -3.55 16.34
C ILE A 44 16.40 -4.26 15.72
N SER A 45 16.42 -4.40 14.39
CA SER A 45 17.54 -5.03 13.68
C SER A 45 18.84 -4.20 13.82
N PRO A 46 20.01 -4.83 14.13
CA PRO A 46 21.32 -4.16 14.13
C PRO A 46 21.65 -3.44 12.81
N LYS A 47 21.05 -3.88 11.69
CA LYS A 47 21.23 -3.25 10.37
C LYS A 47 20.64 -1.85 10.30
N ILE A 48 19.59 -1.56 11.09
CA ILE A 48 19.00 -0.22 11.18
C ILE A 48 20.04 0.74 11.77
N PHE A 49 20.66 0.39 12.90
CA PHE A 49 21.73 1.19 13.49
C PHE A 49 22.92 1.37 12.56
N LYS A 50 23.33 0.30 11.85
CA LYS A 50 24.40 0.38 10.85
C LYS A 50 24.09 1.37 9.72
N PHE A 51 22.82 1.47 9.30
CA PHE A 51 22.39 2.47 8.33
C PHE A 51 22.56 3.89 8.90
N PHE A 52 22.05 4.17 10.10
CA PHE A 52 22.19 5.50 10.73
C PHE A 52 23.65 5.87 11.00
N HIS A 53 24.49 4.91 11.39
CA HIS A 53 25.93 5.12 11.58
C HIS A 53 26.63 5.54 10.28
N ARG A 54 26.25 4.91 9.15
CA ARG A 54 26.75 5.31 7.82
C ARG A 54 26.22 6.69 7.43
N LEU A 55 24.94 6.96 7.65
CA LEU A 55 24.31 8.25 7.33
C LEU A 55 24.97 9.39 8.13
N ALA A 56 25.29 9.17 9.41
CA ALA A 56 26.03 10.11 10.24
C ALA A 56 27.41 10.42 9.65
N ALA A 57 28.14 9.40 9.19
CA ALA A 57 29.45 9.58 8.54
C ALA A 57 29.33 10.38 7.24
N GLU A 58 28.34 10.07 6.39
CA GLU A 58 28.07 10.80 5.14
C GLU A 58 27.71 12.27 5.38
N LYS A 59 27.09 12.57 6.54
CA LYS A 59 26.74 13.94 6.97
C LYS A 59 27.84 14.65 7.74
N GLY A 60 28.99 14.01 7.97
CA GLY A 60 30.11 14.60 8.71
C GLY A 60 29.87 14.76 10.21
N PHE A 61 28.99 13.95 10.81
CA PHE A 61 28.74 13.97 12.24
C PHE A 61 29.88 13.25 12.97
N LYS A 62 30.48 13.90 13.98
CA LYS A 62 31.51 13.29 14.84
C LYS A 62 30.88 12.50 15.98
N GLU A 63 29.89 13.11 16.63
CA GLU A 63 29.10 12.51 17.69
C GLU A 63 27.63 12.75 17.40
N TYR A 64 26.80 11.74 17.63
CA TYR A 64 25.36 11.85 17.46
C TYR A 64 24.60 11.03 18.49
N GLU A 65 23.34 11.42 18.71
CA GLU A 65 22.35 10.71 19.49
C GLU A 65 21.26 10.17 18.57
N LEU A 66 20.78 8.95 18.84
CA LEU A 66 19.63 8.37 18.15
C LEU A 66 18.47 8.23 19.13
N ILE A 67 17.35 8.87 18.81
CA ILE A 67 16.13 8.89 19.62
C ILE A 67 15.05 8.11 18.88
N THR A 68 14.43 7.14 19.55
CA THR A 68 13.36 6.32 18.98
C THR A 68 12.00 6.66 19.60
N ARG A 69 10.97 6.79 18.77
CA ARG A 69 9.59 7.06 19.22
C ARG A 69 8.60 6.23 18.42
N PRO A 70 7.79 5.36 19.05
CA PRO A 70 6.65 4.73 18.36
C PRO A 70 5.68 5.79 17.83
N ILE A 71 5.33 5.71 16.55
CA ILE A 71 4.34 6.62 15.92
C ILE A 71 2.94 6.01 15.97
N SER A 72 2.90 4.69 15.87
CA SER A 72 1.72 3.85 15.90
C SER A 72 1.43 3.35 17.32
N GLU A 73 0.18 3.45 17.76
CA GLU A 73 -0.26 2.75 18.96
C GLU A 73 -0.54 1.26 18.67
N PHE A 74 -0.38 0.39 19.68
CA PHE A 74 -0.78 -1.03 19.61
C PHE A 74 -2.18 -1.17 18.95
N GLY A 75 -2.30 -2.03 17.93
CA GLY A 75 -3.55 -2.26 17.19
C GLY A 75 -3.66 -1.56 15.83
N GLU A 76 -2.84 -0.54 15.54
CA GLU A 76 -2.74 0.09 14.20
C GLU A 76 -1.64 -0.53 13.32
N ASN A 77 -0.95 -1.54 13.86
CA ASN A 77 0.28 -2.15 13.34
C ASN A 77 0.08 -3.56 12.80
N SER A 78 -0.99 -3.79 12.02
CA SER A 78 -1.32 -5.12 11.49
C SER A 78 -0.18 -5.78 10.70
N TYR A 79 0.76 -5.00 10.18
CA TYR A 79 1.90 -5.49 9.39
C TYR A 79 3.28 -5.00 9.86
N GLY A 80 3.41 -4.50 11.10
CA GLY A 80 4.72 -4.17 11.66
C GLY A 80 4.74 -2.98 12.59
N LEU A 81 5.85 -2.82 13.31
CA LEU A 81 6.12 -1.70 14.21
C LEU A 81 6.60 -0.49 13.40
N VAL A 82 5.99 0.68 13.60
CA VAL A 82 6.39 1.94 12.94
C VAL A 82 6.99 2.91 13.95
N LEU A 83 8.26 3.24 13.73
CA LEU A 83 9.06 4.11 14.60
C LEU A 83 9.47 5.39 13.89
N GLN A 84 9.41 6.50 14.61
CA GLN A 84 10.19 7.69 14.29
C GLN A 84 11.61 7.47 14.82
N MET A 85 12.60 7.66 13.96
CA MET A 85 14.00 7.72 14.37
C MET A 85 14.53 9.12 14.11
N THR A 86 14.96 9.79 15.19
CA THR A 86 15.57 11.12 15.15
C THR A 86 17.06 10.99 15.43
N MET A 87 17.88 11.30 14.44
CA MET A 87 19.34 11.37 14.58
C MET A 87 19.75 12.83 14.81
N LYS A 88 20.34 13.11 15.98
CA LYS A 88 20.74 14.46 16.40
C LYS A 88 22.25 14.57 16.49
N ALA A 89 22.84 15.52 15.77
CA ALA A 89 24.26 15.81 15.86
C ALA A 89 24.60 16.51 17.19
N LEU A 90 25.58 15.98 17.90
CA LEU A 90 26.12 16.58 19.14
C LEU A 90 27.35 17.45 18.84
N THR A 91 28.20 17.03 17.90
CA THR A 91 29.34 17.80 17.38
C THR A 91 29.51 17.64 15.86
N SER A 92 29.83 18.72 15.14
CA SER A 92 30.10 18.73 13.69
C SER A 92 31.52 19.22 13.38
N THR A 93 32.10 18.78 12.26
CA THR A 93 33.42 19.26 11.78
C THR A 93 33.38 20.67 11.21
N ASP A 94 32.22 21.10 10.69
CA ASP A 94 32.07 22.37 9.99
C ASP A 94 31.20 23.36 10.77
N LEU A 95 31.75 24.56 11.01
CA LEU A 95 31.08 25.71 11.64
C LEU A 95 29.94 26.29 10.77
N GLU A 96 29.79 25.86 9.51
CA GLU A 96 28.80 26.39 8.55
C GLU A 96 27.53 25.53 8.38
N ILE A 97 27.47 24.30 8.90
CA ILE A 97 26.26 23.44 8.79
C ILE A 97 25.32 23.74 9.98
N ALA A 98 24.82 24.98 10.02
CA ALA A 98 23.92 25.45 11.06
C ALA A 98 22.43 25.09 10.83
N THR A 99 22.09 24.39 9.73
CA THR A 99 20.68 24.31 9.26
C THR A 99 19.99 22.96 9.36
N SER A 100 20.63 21.88 9.81
CA SER A 100 19.91 20.67 10.24
C SER A 100 20.78 19.89 11.24
N LYS A 101 20.63 20.20 12.52
CA LYS A 101 21.22 19.40 13.61
C LYS A 101 20.47 18.09 13.85
N GLU A 102 19.33 17.90 13.19
CA GLU A 102 18.42 16.78 13.39
C GLU A 102 17.93 16.25 12.04
N LEU A 103 17.99 14.93 11.88
CA LEU A 103 17.45 14.18 10.74
C LEU A 103 16.39 13.22 11.28
N ILE A 104 15.19 13.26 10.70
CA ILE A 104 14.05 12.46 11.16
C ILE A 104 13.64 11.52 10.04
N SER A 105 13.41 10.26 10.38
CA SER A 105 13.01 9.20 9.45
C SER A 105 11.96 8.30 10.07
N ILE A 106 11.21 7.61 9.21
CA ILE A 106 10.21 6.61 9.60
C ILE A 106 10.79 5.23 9.34
N VAL A 107 10.75 4.35 10.33
CA VAL A 107 11.24 2.97 10.23
C VAL A 107 10.07 2.02 10.46
N LYS A 108 9.70 1.27 9.42
CA LYS A 108 8.67 0.22 9.45
C LYS A 108 9.35 -1.14 9.56
N ILE A 109 9.10 -1.88 10.64
CA ILE A 109 9.77 -3.14 10.99
C ILE A 109 8.76 -4.28 10.97
N SER A 110 9.08 -5.37 10.27
CA SER A 110 8.19 -6.52 10.14
C SER A 110 7.95 -7.26 11.47
N PRO A 111 6.75 -7.84 11.67
CA PRO A 111 6.49 -8.71 12.80
C PRO A 111 7.41 -9.94 12.80
N LYS A 112 7.79 -10.39 13.99
CA LYS A 112 8.64 -11.58 14.18
C LYS A 112 7.86 -12.86 14.44
N HIS A 113 6.60 -12.76 14.86
CA HIS A 113 5.80 -13.94 15.24
C HIS A 113 5.59 -14.92 14.06
N PRO A 114 6.02 -16.19 14.17
CA PRO A 114 6.06 -17.10 13.02
C PRO A 114 4.71 -17.38 12.37
N ALA A 115 3.65 -17.60 13.16
CA ALA A 115 2.33 -17.88 12.61
C ALA A 115 1.77 -16.67 11.87
N ARG A 116 1.95 -15.47 12.43
CA ARG A 116 1.53 -14.22 11.79
C ARG A 116 2.27 -14.00 10.48
N ARG A 117 3.59 -14.20 10.47
CA ARG A 117 4.42 -14.08 9.25
C ARG A 117 3.93 -14.99 8.13
N ALA A 118 3.57 -16.23 8.46
CA ALA A 118 3.08 -17.22 7.51
C ALA A 118 1.64 -16.93 7.04
N GLN A 119 0.71 -16.69 7.96
CA GLN A 119 -0.72 -16.53 7.64
C GLN A 119 -1.05 -15.17 7.00
N MET A 120 -0.25 -14.13 7.28
CA MET A 120 -0.47 -12.78 6.78
C MET A 120 0.52 -12.37 5.68
N HIS A 121 1.28 -13.30 5.11
CA HIS A 121 2.18 -13.03 3.97
C HIS A 121 3.17 -11.88 4.22
N VAL A 122 3.71 -11.76 5.44
CA VAL A 122 4.52 -10.60 5.85
C VAL A 122 5.72 -10.37 4.92
N ALA A 123 6.48 -11.42 4.60
CA ALA A 123 7.65 -11.29 3.72
C ALA A 123 7.27 -10.80 2.31
N ASP A 124 6.18 -11.33 1.75
CA ASP A 124 5.69 -10.95 0.42
C ASP A 124 5.25 -9.48 0.40
N PHE A 125 4.62 -9.00 1.48
CA PHE A 125 4.14 -7.62 1.59
C PHE A 125 5.28 -6.60 1.68
N TYR A 126 6.33 -6.89 2.46
CA TYR A 126 7.52 -6.04 2.50
C TYR A 126 8.27 -6.06 1.17
N ALA A 127 8.42 -7.22 0.54
CA ALA A 127 9.03 -7.33 -0.78
C ALA A 127 8.26 -6.53 -1.84
N LYS A 128 6.93 -6.56 -1.78
CA LYS A 128 6.07 -5.79 -2.69
C LYS A 128 6.16 -4.29 -2.46
N GLU A 129 6.19 -3.85 -1.21
CA GLU A 129 6.37 -2.43 -0.89
C GLU A 129 7.73 -1.93 -1.42
N VAL A 130 8.82 -2.69 -1.20
CA VAL A 130 10.13 -2.37 -1.78
C VAL A 130 10.09 -2.33 -3.31
N LEU A 131 9.45 -3.30 -3.97
CA LEU A 131 9.27 -3.33 -5.43
C LEU A 131 8.59 -2.05 -5.94
N MET A 132 7.56 -1.58 -5.24
CA MET A 132 6.86 -0.34 -5.58
C MET A 132 7.79 0.86 -5.51
N TYR A 133 8.53 1.05 -4.41
CA TYR A 133 9.40 2.21 -4.23
C TYR A 133 10.65 2.18 -5.12
N GLU A 134 11.31 1.03 -5.24
CA GLU A 134 12.58 0.91 -5.95
C GLU A 134 12.37 0.85 -7.46
N GLN A 135 11.41 0.03 -7.92
CA GLN A 135 11.27 -0.26 -9.34
C GLN A 135 10.13 0.53 -9.99
N VAL A 136 8.91 0.46 -9.44
CA VAL A 136 7.76 1.13 -10.06
C VAL A 136 7.90 2.65 -10.02
N PHE A 137 8.13 3.21 -8.82
CA PHE A 137 8.31 4.65 -8.65
C PHE A 137 9.63 5.14 -9.24
N GLY A 138 10.65 4.28 -9.28
CA GLY A 138 11.89 4.54 -10.03
C GLY A 138 11.60 4.80 -11.53
N GLU A 139 10.78 3.96 -12.17
CA GLU A 139 10.39 4.17 -13.57
C GLU A 139 9.49 5.41 -13.75
N TYR A 140 8.61 5.70 -12.78
CA TYR A 140 7.78 6.91 -12.81
C TYR A 140 8.61 8.19 -12.76
N ARG A 141 9.64 8.24 -11.89
CA ARG A 141 10.58 9.37 -11.82
C ARG A 141 11.39 9.51 -13.13
N LYS A 142 11.86 8.41 -13.71
CA LYS A 142 12.56 8.43 -15.02
C LYS A 142 11.66 8.94 -16.16
N LEU A 143 10.40 8.51 -16.21
CA LEU A 143 9.44 9.02 -17.20
C LEU A 143 9.29 10.54 -17.12
N TYR A 144 9.25 11.08 -15.90
CA TYR A 144 9.18 12.51 -15.67
C TYR A 144 10.45 13.24 -16.16
N GLU A 145 11.63 12.73 -15.84
CA GLU A 145 12.91 13.27 -16.32
C GLU A 145 13.01 13.27 -17.85
N GLU A 146 12.67 12.15 -18.49
CA GLU A 146 12.60 12.02 -19.96
C GLU A 146 11.62 13.05 -20.55
N ARG A 147 10.50 13.31 -19.87
CA ARG A 147 9.52 14.29 -20.33
C ARG A 147 10.02 15.72 -20.20
N LEU A 148 10.71 16.08 -19.12
CA LEU A 148 11.31 17.40 -18.97
C LEU A 148 12.34 17.67 -20.07
N GLN A 149 13.19 16.68 -20.37
CA GLN A 149 14.17 16.78 -21.46
C GLN A 149 13.47 16.95 -22.82
N ALA A 150 12.45 16.15 -23.12
CA ALA A 150 11.72 16.22 -24.39
C ALA A 150 10.98 17.55 -24.60
N LEU A 151 10.62 18.25 -23.52
CA LEU A 151 9.94 19.55 -23.56
C LEU A 151 10.89 20.74 -23.40
N ASN A 152 12.21 20.52 -23.37
CA ASN A 152 13.22 21.56 -23.11
C ASN A 152 12.95 22.35 -21.82
N TYR A 153 12.64 21.65 -20.71
CA TYR A 153 12.36 22.24 -19.40
C TYR A 153 11.26 23.31 -19.42
N PRO A 154 9.99 22.88 -19.61
CA PRO A 154 8.86 23.80 -19.71
C PRO A 154 8.57 24.50 -18.38
N ASN A 155 7.81 25.60 -18.42
CA ASN A 155 7.33 26.29 -17.23
C ASN A 155 6.30 25.47 -16.43
N GLU A 156 5.52 24.60 -17.09
CA GLU A 156 4.58 23.70 -16.42
C GLU A 156 5.29 22.41 -15.97
N SER A 157 5.17 22.08 -14.69
CA SER A 157 5.87 20.97 -14.05
C SER A 157 4.87 20.13 -13.25
N LEU A 158 4.83 18.83 -13.55
CA LEU A 158 3.99 17.83 -12.85
C LEU A 158 4.86 16.65 -12.40
N PRO A 159 5.75 16.85 -11.40
CA PRO A 159 6.60 15.78 -10.89
C PRO A 159 5.76 14.71 -10.21
N PHE A 160 6.24 13.47 -10.29
CA PHE A 160 5.73 12.39 -9.43
C PHE A 160 6.14 12.69 -7.99
N ASN A 161 5.20 13.21 -7.20
CA ASN A 161 5.48 13.70 -5.85
C ASN A 161 4.33 13.34 -4.88
N VAL A 162 3.68 12.21 -5.10
CA VAL A 162 2.56 11.74 -4.25
C VAL A 162 2.98 10.66 -3.25
N VAL A 163 4.26 10.31 -3.16
CA VAL A 163 4.80 9.30 -2.23
C VAL A 163 5.98 9.88 -1.44
N PRO A 164 6.35 9.30 -0.28
CA PRO A 164 7.62 9.60 0.37
C PRO A 164 8.80 8.98 -0.38
N ASP A 165 10.00 9.43 -0.08
CA ASP A 165 11.23 8.74 -0.47
C ASP A 165 11.56 7.58 0.48
N MET A 166 11.89 6.43 -0.13
CA MET A 166 12.47 5.28 0.58
C MET A 166 13.98 5.46 0.64
N LEU A 167 14.52 5.57 1.86
CA LEU A 167 15.92 5.86 2.13
C LEU A 167 16.76 4.57 2.18
N TYR A 168 16.21 3.50 2.74
CA TYR A 168 16.88 2.21 2.88
C TYR A 168 15.88 1.09 3.15
N TYR A 169 16.29 -0.15 2.92
CA TYR A 169 15.48 -1.32 3.27
C TYR A 169 16.36 -2.56 3.54
N SER A 170 15.76 -3.56 4.15
CA SER A 170 16.26 -4.93 4.23
C SER A 170 15.11 -5.88 3.95
N LEU A 171 15.35 -6.88 3.10
CA LEU A 171 14.43 -8.00 2.85
C LEU A 171 15.04 -9.32 3.34
N GLU A 172 15.99 -9.25 4.28
CA GLU A 172 16.52 -10.47 4.90
C GLU A 172 15.41 -11.17 5.69
N PRO A 173 15.23 -12.50 5.53
CA PRO A 173 14.19 -13.23 6.23
C PRO A 173 14.22 -13.01 7.74
N ASN A 174 13.06 -12.66 8.31
CA ASN A 174 12.85 -12.33 9.73
C ASN A 174 13.52 -11.04 10.22
N ASN A 175 14.10 -10.26 9.32
CA ASN A 175 14.70 -8.95 9.56
C ASN A 175 14.31 -7.96 8.45
N GLU A 176 13.07 -8.08 7.96
CA GLU A 176 12.55 -7.15 6.96
C GLU A 176 12.20 -5.80 7.62
N PHE A 177 12.68 -4.72 7.02
CA PHE A 177 12.34 -3.36 7.43
C PHE A 177 12.52 -2.39 6.27
N ILE A 178 11.82 -1.25 6.34
CA ILE A 178 11.91 -0.16 5.37
C ILE A 178 12.08 1.16 6.12
N ILE A 179 12.98 2.01 5.64
CA ILE A 179 13.25 3.34 6.17
C ILE A 179 12.81 4.38 5.14
N PHE A 180 11.92 5.28 5.54
CA PHE A 180 11.39 6.38 4.73
C PHE A 180 11.81 7.73 5.28
N GLU A 181 11.74 8.76 4.44
CA GLU A 181 11.74 10.14 4.92
C GLU A 181 10.52 10.41 5.83
N ASP A 182 10.65 11.36 6.76
CA ASP A 182 9.51 11.82 7.56
C ASP A 182 8.83 13.04 6.90
N LEU A 183 7.64 12.80 6.34
CA LEU A 183 6.85 13.83 5.66
C LEU A 183 6.27 14.89 6.63
N SER A 184 6.30 14.66 7.95
CA SER A 184 5.88 15.67 8.95
C SER A 184 6.79 16.90 8.93
N ILE A 185 8.06 16.75 8.54
CA ILE A 185 9.00 17.86 8.32
C ILE A 185 8.48 18.80 7.23
N SER A 186 7.79 18.26 6.22
CA SER A 186 7.19 19.01 5.12
C SER A 186 5.76 19.50 5.42
N GLY A 187 5.27 19.32 6.65
CA GLY A 187 3.97 19.75 7.12
C GLY A 187 2.82 18.79 6.79
N TYR A 188 3.11 17.55 6.38
CA TYR A 188 2.09 16.52 6.17
C TYR A 188 1.76 15.79 7.48
N LYS A 189 0.47 15.51 7.70
CA LYS A 189 0.00 14.78 8.88
C LYS A 189 -1.16 13.85 8.53
N THR A 190 -1.36 12.80 9.32
CA THR A 190 -2.52 11.92 9.19
C THR A 190 -3.81 12.67 9.54
N ASN A 191 -4.92 12.29 8.90
CA ASN A 191 -6.25 12.62 9.41
C ASN A 191 -6.63 11.54 10.44
N ALA A 192 -7.06 11.95 11.63
CA ALA A 192 -7.31 11.02 12.72
C ALA A 192 -8.36 9.96 12.34
N ARG A 193 -8.13 8.69 12.70
CA ARG A 193 -8.99 7.55 12.34
C ARG A 193 -10.48 7.75 12.67
N MET A 194 -10.76 8.40 13.80
CA MET A 194 -12.11 8.68 14.28
C MET A 194 -12.75 9.91 13.62
N GLN A 195 -11.98 10.70 12.87
CA GLN A 195 -12.44 11.89 12.18
C GLN A 195 -12.78 11.56 10.73
N MET A 196 -14.06 11.70 10.37
CA MET A 196 -14.50 11.47 8.99
C MET A 196 -13.85 12.48 8.03
N PRO A 197 -13.38 12.04 6.83
CA PRO A 197 -12.84 12.94 5.83
C PRO A 197 -13.86 13.99 5.39
N THR A 198 -13.38 15.23 5.25
CA THR A 198 -14.15 16.34 4.68
C THR A 198 -14.08 16.32 3.15
N TYR A 199 -14.91 17.12 2.49
CA TYR A 199 -14.87 17.29 1.03
C TYR A 199 -13.45 17.54 0.49
N ASN A 200 -12.69 18.47 1.08
CA ASN A 200 -11.34 18.81 0.62
C ASN A 200 -10.33 17.67 0.82
N LEU A 201 -10.47 16.88 1.89
CA LEU A 201 -9.63 15.70 2.08
C LEU A 201 -9.85 14.69 0.95
N VAL A 202 -11.10 14.36 0.64
CA VAL A 202 -11.44 13.42 -0.45
C VAL A 202 -10.94 13.94 -1.81
N MET A 203 -11.09 15.24 -2.07
CA MET A 203 -10.60 15.86 -3.31
C MET A 203 -9.09 15.70 -3.49
N GLU A 204 -8.29 15.99 -2.45
CA GLU A 204 -6.84 15.85 -2.51
C GLU A 204 -6.41 14.38 -2.59
N THR A 205 -7.07 13.49 -1.85
CA THR A 205 -6.88 12.03 -1.98
C THR A 205 -7.06 11.56 -3.42
N PHE A 206 -8.16 11.95 -4.06
CA PHE A 206 -8.52 11.50 -5.41
C PHE A 206 -7.58 12.07 -6.47
N ARG A 207 -7.11 13.31 -6.29
CA ARG A 207 -6.08 13.92 -7.15
C ARG A 207 -4.73 13.20 -7.02
N SER A 208 -4.33 12.82 -5.81
CA SER A 208 -3.06 12.12 -5.58
C SER A 208 -3.05 10.71 -6.17
N VAL A 209 -4.12 9.93 -6.00
CA VAL A 209 -4.20 8.59 -6.63
C VAL A 209 -4.38 8.67 -8.14
N ALA A 210 -4.99 9.74 -8.66
CA ALA A 210 -5.04 10.01 -10.10
C ALA A 210 -3.64 10.18 -10.69
N GLN A 211 -2.71 10.86 -9.99
CA GLN A 211 -1.32 10.96 -10.43
C GLN A 211 -0.64 9.57 -10.47
N LEU A 212 -0.83 8.75 -9.43
CA LEU A 212 -0.32 7.38 -9.37
C LEU A 212 -0.80 6.55 -10.57
N HIS A 213 -2.11 6.54 -10.82
CA HIS A 213 -2.73 5.80 -11.93
C HIS A 213 -2.31 6.33 -13.30
N ALA A 214 -2.18 7.66 -13.45
CA ALA A 214 -1.74 8.27 -14.70
C ALA A 214 -0.35 7.78 -15.11
N LEU A 215 0.62 7.73 -14.18
CA LEU A 215 1.97 7.27 -14.52
C LEU A 215 2.03 5.77 -14.81
N SER A 216 1.12 4.99 -14.22
CA SER A 216 0.95 3.59 -14.60
C SER A 216 0.54 3.44 -16.07
N PHE A 217 -0.48 4.20 -16.50
CA PHE A 217 -0.90 4.24 -17.90
C PHE A 217 0.19 4.78 -18.83
N VAL A 218 0.93 5.82 -18.42
CA VAL A 218 2.05 6.36 -19.20
C VAL A 218 3.13 5.29 -19.40
N LEU A 219 3.47 4.56 -18.34
CA LEU A 219 4.47 3.48 -18.40
C LEU A 219 3.99 2.35 -19.31
N GLN A 220 2.73 1.94 -19.19
CA GLN A 220 2.10 0.93 -20.05
C GLN A 220 2.14 1.34 -21.53
N ALA A 221 1.81 2.60 -21.84
CA ALA A 221 1.76 3.11 -23.21
C ALA A 221 3.15 3.29 -23.84
N ARG A 222 4.14 3.78 -23.07
CA ARG A 222 5.47 4.13 -23.59
C ARG A 222 6.49 3.01 -23.50
N LYS A 223 6.40 2.16 -22.47
CA LYS A 223 7.37 1.10 -22.18
C LYS A 223 6.65 -0.21 -21.82
N PRO A 224 5.83 -0.77 -22.74
CA PRO A 224 4.96 -1.91 -22.44
C PRO A 224 5.73 -3.15 -21.96
N GLN A 225 6.95 -3.41 -22.46
CA GLN A 225 7.76 -4.54 -22.01
C GLN A 225 8.19 -4.38 -20.54
N LYS A 226 8.60 -3.16 -20.16
CA LYS A 226 8.97 -2.84 -18.77
C LYS A 226 7.76 -2.91 -17.86
N PHE A 227 6.62 -2.37 -18.31
CA PHE A 227 5.35 -2.47 -17.60
C PHE A 227 4.95 -3.93 -17.34
N ASN A 228 4.97 -4.77 -18.38
CA ASN A 228 4.64 -6.20 -18.28
C ASN A 228 5.58 -6.94 -17.31
N ALA A 229 6.88 -6.62 -17.34
CA ALA A 229 7.84 -7.19 -16.40
C ALA A 229 7.57 -6.77 -14.95
N LEU A 230 7.13 -5.53 -14.71
CA LEU A 230 6.77 -5.05 -13.37
C LEU A 230 5.50 -5.74 -12.85
N ILE A 231 4.41 -5.73 -13.63
CA ILE A 231 3.14 -6.33 -13.18
C ILE A 231 3.25 -7.85 -12.97
N ALA A 232 4.15 -8.55 -13.69
CA ALA A 232 4.42 -9.97 -13.45
C ALA A 232 5.05 -10.24 -12.07
N ASN A 233 5.69 -9.24 -11.46
CA ASN A 233 6.28 -9.31 -10.12
C ASN A 233 5.35 -8.74 -9.03
N ILE A 234 4.25 -8.07 -9.40
CA ILE A 234 3.23 -7.58 -8.46
C ILE A 234 2.18 -8.67 -8.28
N LYS A 235 2.38 -9.54 -7.29
CA LYS A 235 1.47 -10.65 -7.00
C LYS A 235 0.23 -10.18 -6.22
N GLU A 236 -0.91 -10.78 -6.55
CA GLU A 236 -2.11 -10.71 -5.73
C GLU A 236 -2.04 -11.83 -4.68
N ASP A 237 -1.89 -11.48 -3.41
CA ASP A 237 -1.77 -12.47 -2.33
C ASP A 237 -3.00 -12.46 -1.40
N LEU A 238 -3.93 -11.51 -1.55
CA LEU A 238 -5.06 -11.35 -0.62
C LEU A 238 -6.35 -11.95 -1.16
N PHE A 239 -6.74 -11.61 -2.39
CA PHE A 239 -7.98 -12.10 -3.00
C PHE A 239 -7.67 -13.07 -4.14
N ILE A 240 -7.25 -14.27 -3.76
CA ILE A 240 -6.89 -15.37 -4.68
C ILE A 240 -8.02 -16.40 -4.79
N GLU A 241 -8.05 -17.15 -5.89
CA GLU A 241 -9.10 -18.16 -6.15
C GLU A 241 -9.13 -19.26 -5.05
N ASN A 242 -7.98 -19.56 -4.46
CA ASN A 242 -7.79 -20.57 -3.41
C ASN A 242 -7.68 -19.98 -1.99
N MET A 243 -8.41 -18.89 -1.68
CA MET A 243 -8.50 -18.37 -0.31
C MET A 243 -8.90 -19.47 0.70
N ALA A 244 -8.27 -19.45 1.87
CA ALA A 244 -8.62 -20.35 2.96
C ALA A 244 -10.09 -20.18 3.36
N THR A 245 -10.77 -21.30 3.68
CA THR A 245 -12.19 -21.30 4.05
C THR A 245 -12.46 -20.36 5.22
N VAL A 246 -11.59 -20.35 6.24
CA VAL A 246 -11.72 -19.45 7.40
C VAL A 246 -11.72 -17.97 6.99
N THR A 247 -10.86 -17.56 6.04
CA THR A 247 -10.81 -16.19 5.53
C THR A 247 -12.10 -15.81 4.80
N VAL A 248 -12.62 -16.71 3.96
CA VAL A 248 -13.88 -16.52 3.24
C VAL A 248 -15.05 -16.36 4.22
N GLU A 249 -15.09 -17.20 5.25
CA GLU A 249 -16.18 -17.19 6.23
C GLU A 249 -16.11 -15.99 7.19
N PHE A 250 -14.91 -15.48 7.52
CA PHE A 250 -14.76 -14.18 8.18
C PHE A 250 -15.38 -13.05 7.34
N GLY A 251 -15.11 -13.04 6.03
CA GLY A 251 -15.71 -12.07 5.11
C GLY A 251 -17.25 -12.19 5.07
N LYS A 252 -17.77 -13.42 4.90
CA LYS A 252 -19.22 -13.67 4.87
C LYS A 252 -19.90 -13.32 6.18
N ARG A 253 -19.25 -13.52 7.34
CA ARG A 253 -19.81 -13.20 8.65
C ARG A 253 -20.29 -11.76 8.73
N TYR A 254 -19.47 -10.79 8.33
CA TYR A 254 -19.82 -9.38 8.41
C TYR A 254 -20.90 -8.97 7.41
N ILE A 255 -20.95 -9.63 6.25
CA ILE A 255 -22.03 -9.44 5.26
C ILE A 255 -23.35 -10.00 5.80
N LYS A 256 -23.32 -11.20 6.38
CA LYS A 256 -24.47 -11.83 7.05
C LYS A 256 -24.95 -10.99 8.23
N ARG A 257 -24.05 -10.42 9.02
CA ARG A 257 -24.38 -9.47 10.10
C ARG A 257 -25.07 -8.22 9.55
N ALA A 258 -24.54 -7.61 8.49
CA ALA A 258 -25.19 -6.48 7.83
C ALA A 258 -26.61 -6.86 7.35
N ARG A 259 -26.76 -8.01 6.71
CA ARG A 259 -28.04 -8.54 6.22
C ARG A 259 -29.06 -8.76 7.35
N ASN A 260 -28.65 -9.41 8.44
CA ASN A 260 -29.50 -9.66 9.60
C ASN A 260 -29.94 -8.36 10.30
N LEU A 261 -29.04 -7.39 10.42
CA LEU A 261 -29.34 -6.08 11.00
C LEU A 261 -30.35 -5.29 10.15
N LEU A 262 -30.33 -5.47 8.83
CA LEU A 262 -31.30 -4.88 7.91
C LEU A 262 -32.66 -5.62 7.93
N LEU A 263 -32.66 -6.94 8.07
CA LEU A 263 -33.89 -7.75 8.18
C LEU A 263 -34.76 -7.34 9.38
N GLN A 264 -34.12 -6.88 10.45
CA GLN A 264 -34.79 -6.41 11.66
C GLN A 264 -35.35 -4.97 11.51
N ASP A 265 -35.06 -4.27 10.41
CA ASP A 265 -35.53 -2.92 10.17
C ASP A 265 -36.70 -2.90 9.18
N PRO A 266 -37.91 -2.51 9.61
CA PRO A 266 -39.06 -2.46 8.71
C PRO A 266 -38.94 -1.39 7.61
N LYS A 267 -37.96 -0.47 7.70
CA LYS A 267 -37.74 0.58 6.69
C LYS A 267 -36.99 0.07 5.46
N HIS A 268 -36.36 -1.09 5.52
CA HIS A 268 -35.53 -1.58 4.41
C HIS A 268 -36.32 -2.46 3.44
N GLN A 269 -35.98 -2.30 2.15
CA GLN A 269 -36.69 -2.97 1.06
C GLN A 269 -36.18 -4.40 0.88
N LYS A 270 -37.07 -5.31 0.52
CA LYS A 270 -36.74 -6.71 0.14
C LYS A 270 -35.54 -6.80 -0.82
N LYS A 271 -35.45 -5.86 -1.76
CA LYS A 271 -34.37 -5.74 -2.74
C LYS A 271 -32.98 -5.60 -2.09
N HIS A 272 -32.84 -4.86 -0.99
CA HIS A 272 -31.56 -4.70 -0.29
C HIS A 272 -31.08 -6.04 0.29
N ILE A 273 -31.99 -6.81 0.87
CA ILE A 273 -31.70 -8.12 1.47
C ILE A 273 -31.31 -9.13 0.39
N GLU A 274 -32.01 -9.15 -0.75
CA GLU A 274 -31.71 -10.02 -1.89
C GLU A 274 -30.30 -9.74 -2.47
N ILE A 275 -29.92 -8.46 -2.58
CA ILE A 275 -28.58 -8.06 -3.02
C ILE A 275 -27.52 -8.58 -2.04
N LEU A 276 -27.71 -8.40 -0.73
CA LEU A 276 -26.75 -8.88 0.27
C LEU A 276 -26.61 -10.40 0.28
N GLN A 277 -27.72 -11.14 0.09
CA GLN A 277 -27.67 -12.59 -0.04
C GLN A 277 -26.82 -12.99 -1.26
N LYS A 278 -27.04 -12.37 -2.43
CA LYS A 278 -26.23 -12.62 -3.62
C LYS A 278 -24.74 -12.31 -3.39
N ILE A 279 -24.43 -11.21 -2.71
CA ILE A 279 -23.06 -10.82 -2.37
C ILE A 279 -22.42 -11.87 -1.44
N GLU A 280 -23.13 -12.33 -0.41
CA GLU A 280 -22.68 -13.37 0.51
C GLU A 280 -22.37 -14.68 -0.22
N ASP A 281 -23.30 -15.14 -1.07
CA ASP A 281 -23.19 -16.42 -1.78
C ASP A 281 -22.06 -16.44 -2.81
N ASN A 282 -21.73 -15.27 -3.38
CA ASN A 282 -20.78 -15.17 -4.48
C ASN A 282 -19.40 -14.59 -4.07
N LEU A 283 -19.15 -14.35 -2.78
CA LEU A 283 -17.90 -13.72 -2.29
C LEU A 283 -16.64 -14.41 -2.85
N ARG A 284 -16.59 -15.74 -2.78
CA ARG A 284 -15.42 -16.55 -3.18
C ARG A 284 -15.08 -16.41 -4.67
N LYS A 285 -16.08 -16.09 -5.50
CA LYS A 285 -15.92 -15.89 -6.95
C LYS A 285 -15.63 -14.42 -7.29
N ILE A 286 -16.41 -13.51 -6.72
CA ILE A 286 -16.41 -12.10 -7.14
C ILE A 286 -15.17 -11.36 -6.69
N LEU A 287 -14.68 -11.57 -5.46
CA LEU A 287 -13.53 -10.83 -4.96
C LEU A 287 -12.25 -11.07 -5.78
N PRO A 288 -11.84 -12.32 -6.06
CA PRO A 288 -10.71 -12.59 -6.94
C PRO A 288 -10.92 -12.04 -8.36
N ASP A 289 -12.14 -12.12 -8.89
CA ASP A 289 -12.47 -11.62 -10.21
C ASP A 289 -12.37 -10.08 -10.30
N CYS A 290 -12.76 -9.37 -9.24
CA CYS A 290 -12.69 -7.91 -9.17
C CYS A 290 -11.25 -7.40 -9.27
N VAL A 291 -10.29 -8.10 -8.67
CA VAL A 291 -8.89 -7.64 -8.58
C VAL A 291 -8.00 -8.12 -9.73
N LYS A 292 -8.52 -8.98 -10.61
CA LYS A 292 -7.78 -9.57 -11.72
C LYS A 292 -7.64 -8.58 -12.89
N GLY A 293 -6.69 -7.65 -12.79
CA GLY A 293 -6.48 -6.59 -13.80
C GLY A 293 -6.30 -7.07 -15.23
N ALA A 294 -5.75 -8.27 -15.44
CA ALA A 294 -5.63 -8.86 -16.78
C ALA A 294 -6.99 -9.00 -17.52
N LYS A 295 -8.11 -9.14 -16.80
CA LYS A 295 -9.46 -9.20 -17.39
C LYS A 295 -9.94 -7.87 -17.96
N ALA A 296 -9.42 -6.76 -17.44
CA ALA A 296 -9.82 -5.41 -17.83
C ALA A 296 -8.72 -4.67 -18.62
N ALA A 297 -7.62 -5.35 -18.96
CA ALA A 297 -6.58 -4.81 -19.83
C ALA A 297 -7.18 -4.37 -21.20
N PRO A 298 -6.71 -3.24 -21.78
CA PRO A 298 -5.60 -2.41 -21.32
C PRO A 298 -5.98 -1.38 -20.23
N TYR A 299 -7.23 -1.35 -19.76
CA TYR A 299 -7.77 -0.34 -18.85
C TYR A 299 -7.52 -0.62 -17.35
N SER A 300 -6.40 -1.28 -17.06
CA SER A 300 -5.94 -1.57 -15.71
C SER A 300 -4.60 -0.90 -15.45
N VAL A 301 -4.34 -0.58 -14.19
CA VAL A 301 -3.18 0.13 -13.69
C VAL A 301 -2.60 -0.59 -12.48
N ILE A 302 -1.41 -0.19 -12.07
CA ILE A 302 -0.87 -0.52 -10.76
C ILE A 302 -1.58 0.37 -9.73
N CYS A 303 -2.53 -0.22 -9.02
CA CYS A 303 -3.32 0.40 -7.95
C CYS A 303 -2.55 0.39 -6.63
N HIS A 304 -2.93 1.29 -5.72
CA HIS A 304 -2.47 1.30 -4.33
C HIS A 304 -2.94 0.05 -3.56
N GLY A 305 -4.18 -0.40 -3.78
CA GLY A 305 -4.74 -1.60 -3.16
C GLY A 305 -5.28 -1.35 -1.74
N ASP A 306 -4.49 -0.73 -0.86
CA ASP A 306 -4.93 -0.35 0.50
C ASP A 306 -5.36 1.12 0.63
N PHE A 307 -6.28 1.57 -0.23
CA PHE A 307 -6.58 2.99 -0.34
C PHE A 307 -7.64 3.44 0.68
N TRP A 308 -7.19 3.80 1.89
CA TRP A 308 -8.03 4.33 2.97
C TRP A 308 -7.36 5.49 3.72
N ASN A 309 -8.10 6.14 4.62
CA ASN A 309 -7.72 7.41 5.23
C ASN A 309 -6.37 7.40 5.95
N ASN A 310 -6.01 6.33 6.66
CA ASN A 310 -4.75 6.28 7.42
C ASN A 310 -3.51 6.15 6.52
N ASN A 311 -3.70 5.69 5.27
CA ASN A 311 -2.64 5.58 4.28
C ASN A 311 -2.50 6.87 3.44
N VAL A 312 -3.11 7.97 3.89
CA VAL A 312 -3.02 9.28 3.26
C VAL A 312 -2.61 10.33 4.28
N LEU A 313 -1.50 11.01 4.00
CA LEU A 313 -1.03 12.17 4.76
C LEU A 313 -1.42 13.44 4.04
N TYR A 314 -1.93 14.42 4.78
CA TYR A 314 -2.47 15.66 4.23
C TYR A 314 -1.65 16.86 4.69
N LYS A 315 -1.50 17.83 3.79
CA LYS A 315 -1.00 19.16 4.09
C LYS A 315 -2.15 20.16 4.05
N TYR A 316 -2.13 21.10 4.98
CA TYR A 316 -3.22 22.05 5.19
C TYR A 316 -2.75 23.48 4.94
N ASP A 317 -3.65 24.31 4.43
CA ASP A 317 -3.43 25.75 4.33
C ASP A 317 -3.70 26.48 5.66
N ILE A 318 -3.59 27.81 5.65
CA ILE A 318 -3.84 28.66 6.81
C ILE A 318 -5.31 28.60 7.31
N ASN A 319 -6.24 28.16 6.46
CA ASN A 319 -7.65 27.98 6.79
C ASN A 319 -7.98 26.54 7.22
N ASN A 320 -6.94 25.73 7.50
CA ASN A 320 -7.04 24.32 7.85
C ASN A 320 -7.79 23.48 6.80
N GLN A 321 -7.71 23.87 5.52
CA GLN A 321 -8.22 23.09 4.40
C GLN A 321 -7.09 22.26 3.79
N ALA A 322 -7.39 21.00 3.44
CA ALA A 322 -6.43 20.15 2.76
C ALA A 322 -6.12 20.71 1.37
N VAL A 323 -4.83 20.83 1.05
CA VAL A 323 -4.33 21.38 -0.23
C VAL A 323 -3.33 20.47 -0.93
N SER A 324 -2.94 19.36 -0.30
CA SER A 324 -2.10 18.32 -0.90
C SER A 324 -2.22 17.04 -0.08
N ALA A 325 -2.09 15.89 -0.77
CA ALA A 325 -2.07 14.58 -0.14
C ALA A 325 -0.87 13.74 -0.63
N LYS A 326 -0.29 12.98 0.29
CA LYS A 326 0.76 11.98 0.07
C LYS A 326 0.22 10.61 0.45
N LEU A 327 0.55 9.61 -0.36
CA LEU A 327 0.14 8.23 -0.21
C LEU A 327 1.27 7.43 0.42
N ILE A 328 0.96 6.57 1.37
CA ILE A 328 1.91 5.71 2.08
C ILE A 328 1.37 4.29 2.17
N ASP A 329 2.23 3.33 2.50
CA ASP A 329 1.90 1.91 2.66
C ASP A 329 1.38 1.23 1.38
N PHE A 330 2.33 0.80 0.54
CA PHE A 330 2.05 0.18 -0.76
C PHE A 330 2.10 -1.36 -0.73
N GLN A 331 2.02 -1.96 0.46
CA GLN A 331 2.31 -3.39 0.68
C GLN A 331 1.33 -4.38 0.02
N ILE A 332 0.12 -3.92 -0.32
CA ILE A 332 -0.89 -4.70 -1.05
C ILE A 332 -1.27 -4.08 -2.40
N SER A 333 -0.34 -3.31 -3.00
CA SER A 333 -0.45 -2.83 -4.37
C SER A 333 -0.73 -3.99 -5.33
N ARG A 334 -1.45 -3.70 -6.42
CA ARG A 334 -1.89 -4.75 -7.36
C ARG A 334 -2.13 -4.19 -8.75
N TYR A 335 -2.03 -5.05 -9.77
CA TYR A 335 -2.48 -4.69 -11.11
C TYR A 335 -3.98 -4.93 -11.25
N SER A 336 -4.78 -3.86 -11.27
CA SER A 336 -6.25 -3.93 -11.32
C SER A 336 -6.88 -2.70 -11.97
N VAL A 337 -8.21 -2.63 -12.00
CA VAL A 337 -8.94 -1.46 -12.48
C VAL A 337 -8.80 -0.28 -11.50
N PRO A 338 -8.57 0.95 -11.99
CA PRO A 338 -8.31 2.12 -11.12
C PRO A 338 -9.49 2.48 -10.21
N VAL A 339 -10.72 2.09 -10.59
CA VAL A 339 -11.92 2.39 -9.80
C VAL A 339 -11.91 1.70 -8.44
N LEU A 340 -11.17 0.60 -8.26
CA LEU A 340 -11.12 -0.13 -6.99
C LEU A 340 -10.60 0.73 -5.84
N ASP A 341 -9.54 1.51 -6.07
CA ASP A 341 -9.01 2.41 -5.04
C ASP A 341 -10.06 3.46 -4.67
N LEU A 342 -10.75 4.04 -5.66
CA LEU A 342 -11.74 5.11 -5.42
C LEU A 342 -12.92 4.63 -4.58
N ILE A 343 -13.51 3.50 -4.95
CA ILE A 343 -14.65 2.93 -4.24
C ILE A 343 -14.25 2.28 -2.92
N HIS A 344 -13.03 1.75 -2.80
CA HIS A 344 -12.45 1.37 -1.50
C HIS A 344 -12.47 2.58 -0.57
N TYR A 345 -11.77 3.66 -0.92
CA TYR A 345 -11.66 4.84 -0.05
C TYR A 345 -13.02 5.44 0.31
N LEU A 346 -13.90 5.64 -0.68
CA LEU A 346 -15.21 6.24 -0.41
C LEU A 346 -16.03 5.43 0.58
N TYR A 347 -16.11 4.11 0.42
CA TYR A 347 -16.99 3.29 1.24
C TYR A 347 -16.41 2.98 2.62
N THR A 348 -15.08 2.85 2.73
CA THR A 348 -14.45 2.62 4.03
C THR A 348 -14.25 3.90 4.85
N CYS A 349 -14.08 5.05 4.21
CA CYS A 349 -13.70 6.28 4.92
C CYS A 349 -14.84 7.30 5.07
N THR A 350 -15.78 7.38 4.12
CA THR A 350 -16.78 8.47 4.13
C THR A 350 -18.15 8.03 4.63
N GLU A 351 -18.97 9.00 5.02
CA GLU A 351 -20.38 8.79 5.32
C GLU A 351 -21.27 9.03 4.08
N LYS A 352 -22.47 8.47 4.11
CA LYS A 352 -23.41 8.52 3.00
C LYS A 352 -23.78 9.96 2.64
N GLU A 353 -23.98 10.81 3.63
CA GLU A 353 -24.40 12.19 3.49
C GLU A 353 -23.41 13.00 2.61
N LEU A 354 -22.11 12.74 2.74
CA LEU A 354 -21.07 13.34 1.91
C LEU A 354 -21.15 12.80 0.46
N ARG A 355 -21.32 11.49 0.29
CA ARG A 355 -21.40 10.86 -1.03
C ARG A 355 -22.66 11.26 -1.77
N ASP A 356 -23.79 11.38 -1.10
CA ASP A 356 -25.04 11.83 -1.70
C ASP A 356 -24.92 13.21 -2.34
N LYS A 357 -24.11 14.08 -1.72
CA LYS A 357 -23.87 15.43 -2.20
C LYS A 357 -22.79 15.51 -3.28
N TYR A 358 -21.70 14.75 -3.15
CA TYR A 358 -20.48 15.00 -3.92
C TYR A 358 -19.91 13.80 -4.68
N PHE A 359 -20.59 12.65 -4.74
CA PHE A 359 -20.04 11.43 -5.38
C PHE A 359 -19.48 11.69 -6.79
N TRP A 360 -20.28 12.31 -7.66
CA TRP A 360 -19.84 12.61 -9.04
C TRP A 360 -18.78 13.71 -9.10
N GLU A 361 -18.77 14.66 -8.16
CA GLU A 361 -17.70 15.66 -8.06
C GLU A 361 -16.35 15.00 -7.74
N PHE A 362 -16.33 14.04 -6.81
CA PHE A 362 -15.12 13.26 -6.51
C PHE A 362 -14.67 12.45 -7.72
N MET A 363 -15.59 11.73 -8.38
CA MET A 363 -15.27 10.96 -9.59
C MET A 363 -14.75 11.85 -10.73
N ASN A 364 -15.32 13.04 -10.90
CA ASN A 364 -14.85 14.02 -11.87
C ASN A 364 -13.45 14.53 -11.51
N ALA A 365 -13.20 14.85 -10.24
CA ALA A 365 -11.90 15.34 -9.78
C ALA A 365 -10.77 14.32 -10.03
N TYR A 366 -11.02 13.04 -9.79
CA TYR A 366 -10.10 11.96 -10.16
C TYR A 366 -9.83 11.96 -11.67
N TYR A 367 -10.88 11.95 -12.48
CA TYR A 367 -10.76 11.81 -13.93
C TYR A 367 -10.09 13.03 -14.59
N GLU A 368 -10.40 14.24 -14.13
CA GLU A 368 -9.76 15.49 -14.57
C GLU A 368 -8.28 15.53 -14.20
N ALA A 369 -7.92 15.09 -12.99
CA ALA A 369 -6.53 14.98 -12.58
C ALA A 369 -5.78 13.93 -13.42
N LEU A 370 -6.41 12.79 -13.70
CA LEU A 370 -5.85 11.75 -14.57
C LEU A 370 -5.59 12.30 -15.98
N GLU A 371 -6.59 12.95 -16.58
CA GLU A 371 -6.49 13.58 -17.91
C GLU A 371 -5.36 14.63 -17.94
N LYS A 372 -5.29 15.50 -16.93
CA LYS A 372 -4.22 16.51 -16.82
C LYS A 372 -2.84 15.86 -16.87
N HIS A 373 -2.62 14.80 -16.10
CA HIS A 373 -1.32 14.10 -16.08
C HIS A 373 -1.05 13.38 -17.40
N LEU A 374 -2.01 12.65 -17.98
CA LEU A 374 -1.83 12.00 -19.28
C LEU A 374 -1.48 13.01 -20.39
N ARG A 375 -2.18 14.14 -20.43
CA ARG A 375 -1.92 15.23 -21.37
C ARG A 375 -0.52 15.81 -21.20
N PHE A 376 -0.03 15.95 -19.97
CA PHE A 376 1.36 16.38 -19.73
C PHE A 376 2.36 15.44 -20.39
N TYR A 377 2.09 14.13 -20.46
CA TYR A 377 2.89 13.15 -21.20
C TYR A 377 2.47 12.99 -22.68
N GLY A 378 1.66 13.90 -23.22
CA GLY A 378 1.23 13.87 -24.62
C GLY A 378 0.32 12.68 -24.98
N LEU A 379 -0.39 12.13 -24.00
CA LEU A 379 -1.37 11.07 -24.18
C LEU A 379 -2.79 11.64 -24.08
N ASP A 380 -3.68 11.16 -24.94
CA ASP A 380 -5.12 11.50 -24.92
C ASP A 380 -5.87 10.52 -24.00
N VAL A 381 -6.54 11.04 -22.98
CA VAL A 381 -7.34 10.23 -22.04
C VAL A 381 -8.45 9.46 -22.76
N ASN A 382 -8.99 9.97 -23.86
CA ASN A 382 -10.05 9.30 -24.62
C ASN A 382 -9.54 8.06 -25.38
N GLN A 383 -8.23 7.91 -25.54
CA GLN A 383 -7.61 6.73 -26.13
C GLN A 383 -7.12 5.75 -25.06
N ILE A 384 -6.55 6.29 -23.97
CA ILE A 384 -5.94 5.51 -22.89
C ILE A 384 -7.00 4.95 -21.94
N TYR A 385 -7.93 5.79 -21.48
CA TYR A 385 -8.94 5.41 -20.50
C TYR A 385 -10.22 6.24 -20.68
N PRO A 386 -11.03 5.92 -21.71
CA PRO A 386 -12.22 6.69 -22.06
C PRO A 386 -13.21 6.79 -20.89
N ARG A 387 -13.95 7.91 -20.82
CA ARG A 387 -14.91 8.15 -19.74
C ARG A 387 -16.05 7.12 -19.70
N SER A 388 -16.40 6.55 -20.86
CA SER A 388 -17.34 5.43 -20.95
C SER A 388 -16.83 4.17 -20.26
N ILE A 389 -15.54 3.85 -20.42
CA ILE A 389 -14.89 2.73 -19.73
C ILE A 389 -14.82 2.98 -18.23
N PHE A 390 -14.45 4.20 -17.80
CA PHE A 390 -14.45 4.56 -16.39
C PHE A 390 -15.83 4.34 -15.72
N LYS A 391 -16.90 4.81 -16.37
CA LYS A 391 -18.26 4.57 -15.90
C LYS A 391 -18.64 3.09 -15.93
N GLN A 392 -18.25 2.35 -16.98
CA GLN A 392 -18.50 0.92 -17.04
C GLN A 392 -17.81 0.18 -15.90
N GLN A 393 -16.54 0.49 -15.62
CA GLN A 393 -15.80 -0.12 -14.52
C GLN A 393 -16.39 0.24 -13.16
N LEU A 394 -16.89 1.46 -12.94
CA LEU A 394 -17.64 1.78 -11.73
C LEU A 394 -18.85 0.85 -11.55
N ARG A 395 -19.60 0.61 -12.64
CA ARG A 395 -20.79 -0.26 -12.61
C ARG A 395 -20.45 -1.73 -12.34
N ASP A 396 -19.43 -2.24 -13.01
CA ASP A 396 -19.01 -3.64 -12.88
C ASP A 396 -18.33 -3.90 -11.53
N TYR A 397 -17.44 -3.01 -11.08
CA TYR A 397 -16.54 -3.28 -9.96
C TYR A 397 -16.92 -2.56 -8.65
N GLY A 398 -17.93 -1.68 -8.64
CA GLY A 398 -18.28 -0.93 -7.42
C GLY A 398 -18.69 -1.83 -6.24
N ILE A 399 -19.14 -3.06 -6.49
CA ILE A 399 -19.42 -4.06 -5.46
C ILE A 399 -18.19 -4.40 -4.60
N TYR A 400 -16.98 -4.30 -5.15
CA TYR A 400 -15.74 -4.53 -4.40
C TYR A 400 -15.69 -3.67 -3.13
N GLY A 401 -16.13 -2.41 -3.22
CA GLY A 401 -16.08 -1.50 -2.09
C GLY A 401 -17.01 -1.90 -0.96
N PHE A 402 -18.11 -2.62 -1.25
CA PHE A 402 -18.97 -3.20 -0.21
C PHE A 402 -18.26 -4.34 0.51
N TYR A 403 -17.60 -5.25 -0.22
CA TYR A 403 -16.84 -6.33 0.41
C TYR A 403 -15.73 -5.80 1.31
N ILE A 404 -14.95 -4.84 0.81
CA ILE A 404 -13.88 -4.22 1.60
C ILE A 404 -14.45 -3.45 2.79
N ALA A 405 -15.55 -2.72 2.63
CA ALA A 405 -16.20 -2.06 3.77
C ALA A 405 -16.71 -3.04 4.83
N ALA A 406 -17.33 -4.16 4.42
CA ALA A 406 -17.80 -5.18 5.34
C ALA A 406 -16.65 -5.75 6.18
N PHE A 407 -15.48 -5.95 5.57
CA PHE A 407 -14.28 -6.43 6.25
C PHE A 407 -13.61 -5.36 7.12
N SER A 408 -13.42 -4.14 6.59
CA SER A 408 -12.56 -3.12 7.20
C SER A 408 -13.27 -2.25 8.23
N ILE A 409 -14.57 -1.95 8.05
CA ILE A 409 -15.28 -1.04 8.97
C ILE A 409 -15.27 -1.54 10.42
N PRO A 410 -15.49 -2.85 10.73
CA PRO A 410 -15.39 -3.35 12.10
C PRO A 410 -14.05 -3.00 12.75
N PHE A 411 -12.92 -3.15 12.05
CA PHE A 411 -11.60 -2.75 12.56
C PHE A 411 -11.53 -1.24 12.84
N PHE A 412 -12.15 -0.42 11.99
CA PHE A 412 -12.01 1.04 12.05
C PHE A 412 -12.82 1.67 13.19
N ILE A 413 -13.99 1.11 13.49
CA ILE A 413 -14.91 1.62 14.51
C ILE A 413 -14.71 0.98 15.89
N SER A 414 -14.02 -0.16 15.95
CA SER A 414 -13.69 -0.82 17.20
C SER A 414 -12.65 -0.04 18.01
N ASN A 415 -12.79 -0.08 19.33
CA ASN A 415 -11.74 0.46 20.19
C ASN A 415 -10.54 -0.50 20.13
N LYS A 416 -9.37 0.00 20.50
CA LYS A 416 -8.14 -0.78 20.55
C LYS A 416 -8.28 -2.12 21.29
N ASN A 417 -8.94 -2.12 22.45
CA ASN A 417 -9.12 -3.32 23.26
C ASN A 417 -10.13 -4.32 22.68
N ASP A 418 -10.90 -3.91 21.67
CA ASP A 418 -11.89 -4.75 20.99
C ASP A 418 -11.31 -5.40 19.71
N ILE A 419 -10.08 -5.04 19.31
CA ILE A 419 -9.41 -5.60 18.14
C ILE A 419 -8.62 -6.84 18.59
N PRO A 420 -8.86 -8.02 18.00
CA PRO A 420 -8.10 -9.22 18.27
C PRO A 420 -6.59 -9.04 18.09
N ASP A 421 -5.81 -9.69 18.95
CA ASP A 421 -4.37 -9.79 18.75
C ASP A 421 -4.08 -10.65 17.50
N PHE A 422 -3.35 -10.10 16.53
CA PHE A 422 -3.07 -10.77 15.26
C PHE A 422 -2.17 -12.01 15.43
N ASP A 423 -1.31 -12.06 16.44
CA ASP A 423 -0.48 -13.24 16.70
C ASP A 423 -1.36 -14.38 17.22
N VAL A 424 -2.28 -14.07 18.15
CA VAL A 424 -3.26 -15.03 18.70
C VAL A 424 -4.20 -15.56 17.61
N VAL A 425 -4.76 -14.67 16.78
CA VAL A 425 -5.62 -15.07 15.66
C VAL A 425 -4.86 -15.95 14.66
N ALA A 426 -3.61 -15.60 14.34
CA ALA A 426 -2.80 -16.39 13.42
C ALA A 426 -2.49 -17.80 13.95
N ASP A 427 -2.24 -17.94 15.26
CA ASP A 427 -2.07 -19.25 15.90
C ASP A 427 -3.37 -20.06 15.89
N ALA A 428 -4.51 -19.42 16.20
CA ALA A 428 -5.81 -20.07 16.13
C ALA A 428 -6.10 -20.60 14.73
N VAL A 429 -5.90 -19.77 13.69
CA VAL A 429 -6.04 -20.16 12.27
C VAL A 429 -5.09 -21.30 11.90
N LYS A 430 -3.84 -21.24 12.36
CA LYS A 430 -2.85 -22.29 12.12
C LYS A 430 -3.27 -23.62 12.77
N SER A 431 -3.91 -23.59 13.93
CA SER A 431 -4.35 -24.80 14.66
C SER A 431 -5.47 -25.57 13.96
N ILE A 432 -6.27 -24.90 13.13
CA ILE A 432 -7.41 -25.50 12.40
C ILE A 432 -7.12 -25.80 10.93
N SER A 433 -6.02 -25.26 10.39
CA SER A 433 -5.56 -25.55 9.04
C SER A 433 -4.80 -26.88 9.07
N PRO A 434 -5.31 -27.97 8.45
CA PRO A 434 -4.55 -29.21 8.40
C PRO A 434 -3.26 -28.97 7.62
N SER A 435 -2.15 -29.50 8.10
CA SER A 435 -0.82 -29.43 7.50
C SER A 435 -0.83 -29.86 6.03
N SER A 436 -1.01 -28.92 5.11
CA SER A 436 -0.87 -29.13 3.67
C SER A 436 0.59 -29.12 3.25
N SER A 437 1.41 -29.95 3.90
CA SER A 437 2.80 -30.22 3.51
C SER A 437 3.11 -31.71 3.36
N SER A 438 2.09 -32.57 3.30
CA SER A 438 2.25 -33.95 2.83
C SER A 438 1.69 -34.10 1.42
N SER A 439 2.58 -33.85 0.44
CA SER A 439 2.64 -34.53 -0.87
C SER A 439 1.29 -34.88 -1.54
N ILE A 440 0.72 -33.93 -2.30
CA ILE A 440 -0.16 -34.28 -3.42
C ILE A 440 0.77 -34.75 -4.54
N SER A 441 0.94 -36.07 -4.67
CA SER A 441 1.59 -36.65 -5.83
C SER A 441 0.74 -36.33 -7.07
N THR A 442 1.33 -35.64 -8.04
CA THR A 442 0.79 -35.45 -9.38
C THR A 442 0.42 -36.81 -9.99
N CYS A 443 -0.88 -37.09 -10.11
CA CYS A 443 -1.39 -38.18 -10.93
C CYS A 443 -1.61 -37.63 -12.35
N SER A 444 -0.53 -37.54 -13.12
CA SER A 444 -0.57 -37.17 -14.53
C SER A 444 -0.81 -38.40 -15.40
N SER A 445 -2.05 -38.89 -15.46
CA SER A 445 -2.55 -39.74 -16.56
C SER A 445 -4.01 -40.14 -16.33
N LEU A 446 -4.97 -39.30 -16.69
CA LEU A 446 -6.36 -39.76 -16.83
C LEU A 446 -6.99 -39.16 -18.09
N SER A 447 -7.47 -40.05 -18.95
CA SER A 447 -8.24 -39.77 -20.15
C SER A 447 -9.68 -39.37 -19.80
N SER A 448 -10.32 -38.67 -20.73
CA SER A 448 -11.60 -37.98 -20.62
C SER A 448 -12.85 -38.88 -20.54
N SER A 449 -12.92 -39.88 -19.66
CA SER A 449 -14.06 -40.81 -19.65
C SER A 449 -14.75 -41.13 -18.31
N ASP A 450 -14.36 -40.53 -17.17
CA ASP A 450 -14.95 -40.90 -15.88
C ASP A 450 -15.67 -39.72 -15.21
N GLU A 451 -16.94 -39.48 -15.58
CA GLU A 451 -17.80 -38.45 -14.98
C GLU A 451 -18.02 -38.64 -13.47
N GLU A 452 -18.07 -39.89 -12.97
CA GLU A 452 -18.21 -40.19 -11.54
C GLU A 452 -16.99 -39.78 -10.72
N LEU A 453 -15.77 -39.98 -11.22
CA LEU A 453 -14.54 -39.55 -10.54
C LEU A 453 -14.40 -38.02 -10.53
N MET A 454 -14.84 -37.35 -11.59
CA MET A 454 -14.90 -35.89 -11.64
C MET A 454 -15.95 -35.33 -10.69
N GLU A 455 -17.09 -36.01 -10.52
CA GLU A 455 -18.12 -35.62 -9.56
C GLU A 455 -17.70 -35.93 -8.11
N GLU A 456 -17.05 -37.06 -7.82
CA GLU A 456 -16.43 -37.31 -6.51
C GLU A 456 -15.34 -36.29 -6.18
N TYR A 457 -14.54 -35.88 -7.17
CA TYR A 457 -13.55 -34.82 -6.99
C TYR A 457 -14.22 -33.45 -6.78
N ARG A 458 -15.33 -33.16 -7.48
CA ARG A 458 -16.15 -31.95 -7.28
C ARG A 458 -16.76 -31.92 -5.88
N ILE A 459 -17.38 -33.01 -5.44
CA ILE A 459 -17.97 -33.16 -4.11
C ILE A 459 -16.89 -33.08 -3.04
N SER A 460 -15.74 -33.74 -3.22
CA SER A 460 -14.60 -33.65 -2.29
C SER A 460 -14.04 -32.23 -2.21
N SER A 461 -13.91 -31.54 -3.34
CA SER A 461 -13.51 -30.13 -3.40
C SER A 461 -14.54 -29.20 -2.77
N GLU A 462 -15.84 -29.44 -2.97
CA GLU A 462 -16.93 -28.66 -2.37
C GLU A 462 -17.00 -28.89 -0.85
N MET A 463 -16.82 -30.13 -0.39
CA MET A 463 -16.77 -30.49 1.04
C MET A 463 -15.54 -29.90 1.75
N ALA A 464 -14.40 -29.80 1.07
CA ALA A 464 -13.20 -29.12 1.59
C ALA A 464 -13.41 -27.60 1.81
N HIS A 465 -14.47 -27.04 1.24
CA HIS A 465 -14.82 -25.62 1.34
C HIS A 465 -15.94 -25.30 2.34
N LEU A 466 -16.50 -26.30 3.02
CA LEU A 466 -17.45 -26.09 4.10
C LEU A 466 -16.72 -25.77 5.41
N PRO A 467 -17.18 -24.78 6.20
CA PRO A 467 -16.59 -24.51 7.51
C PRO A 467 -16.84 -25.68 8.47
N ASN A 468 -15.80 -26.11 9.18
CA ASN A 468 -15.92 -27.04 10.29
C ASN A 468 -16.27 -26.30 11.60
N GLU A 469 -16.63 -27.06 12.64
CA GLU A 469 -17.05 -26.50 13.95
C GLU A 469 -16.02 -25.55 14.55
N LYS A 470 -14.73 -25.92 14.51
CA LYS A 470 -13.63 -25.08 15.02
C LYS A 470 -13.48 -23.76 14.25
N CYS A 471 -13.76 -23.75 12.95
CA CYS A 471 -13.79 -22.53 12.16
C CYS A 471 -14.89 -21.59 12.64
N LEU A 472 -16.07 -22.13 12.99
CA LEU A 472 -17.19 -21.33 13.50
C LEU A 472 -16.90 -20.79 14.91
N GLU A 473 -16.27 -21.57 15.78
CA GLU A 473 -15.85 -21.14 17.12
C GLU A 473 -14.87 -19.94 17.05
N ILE A 474 -13.85 -20.02 16.19
CA ILE A 474 -12.90 -18.90 15.97
C ILE A 474 -13.63 -17.66 15.46
N LEU A 475 -14.59 -17.82 14.55
CA LEU A 475 -15.37 -16.69 14.03
C LEU A 475 -16.21 -15.99 15.11
N ASP A 476 -16.71 -16.74 16.09
CA ASP A 476 -17.45 -16.19 17.22
C ASP A 476 -16.55 -15.55 18.26
N GLU A 477 -15.40 -16.15 18.55
CA GLU A 477 -14.40 -15.64 19.50
C GLU A 477 -13.83 -14.29 19.06
N TYR A 478 -13.55 -14.12 17.77
CA TYR A 478 -12.90 -12.93 17.22
C TYR A 478 -13.86 -11.98 16.48
N ASP A 479 -15.14 -11.98 16.83
CA ASP A 479 -16.10 -11.00 16.31
C ASP A 479 -15.83 -9.61 16.91
N MET A 480 -15.59 -8.62 16.05
CA MET A 480 -15.29 -7.25 16.47
C MET A 480 -16.53 -6.39 16.67
N LEU A 481 -17.71 -6.84 16.25
CA LEU A 481 -18.93 -6.05 16.38
C LEU A 481 -19.57 -6.24 17.75
N THR A 482 -19.43 -5.20 18.58
CA THR A 482 -20.08 -5.07 19.88
C THR A 482 -21.47 -4.45 19.74
N GLU A 483 -22.27 -4.48 20.80
CA GLU A 483 -23.56 -3.74 20.84
C GLU A 483 -23.38 -2.23 20.56
N ARG A 484 -22.22 -1.66 20.93
CA ARG A 484 -21.87 -0.27 20.67
C ARG A 484 -21.56 0.00 19.20
N THR A 485 -20.83 -0.90 18.53
CA THR A 485 -20.35 -0.67 17.16
C THR A 485 -21.32 -1.18 16.09
N ALA A 486 -22.19 -2.15 16.42
CA ALA A 486 -23.17 -2.71 15.49
C ALA A 486 -24.13 -1.68 14.86
N PRO A 487 -24.66 -0.67 15.57
CA PRO A 487 -25.51 0.36 14.95
C PRO A 487 -24.76 1.22 13.92
N VAL A 488 -23.50 1.57 14.22
CA VAL A 488 -22.64 2.33 13.29
C VAL A 488 -22.33 1.50 12.05
N PHE A 489 -21.95 0.24 12.23
CA PHE A 489 -21.73 -0.70 11.14
C PHE A 489 -22.99 -0.85 10.27
N LYS A 490 -24.16 -1.07 10.89
CA LYS A 490 -25.45 -1.13 10.18
C LYS A 490 -25.67 0.12 9.33
N LYS A 491 -25.57 1.33 9.92
CA LYS A 491 -25.76 2.60 9.20
C LYS A 491 -24.84 2.67 7.98
N ARG A 492 -23.55 2.37 8.16
CA ARG A 492 -22.53 2.43 7.10
C ARG A 492 -22.80 1.43 5.97
N MET A 493 -23.05 0.16 6.31
CA MET A 493 -23.31 -0.88 5.31
C MET A 493 -24.61 -0.62 4.53
N THR A 494 -25.65 -0.16 5.22
CA THR A 494 -26.92 0.26 4.59
C THR A 494 -26.67 1.34 3.54
N GLY A 495 -25.94 2.39 3.92
CA GLY A 495 -25.69 3.50 3.00
C GLY A 495 -24.86 3.09 1.79
N ILE A 496 -23.97 2.11 1.92
CA ILE A 496 -23.22 1.55 0.79
C ILE A 496 -24.17 0.78 -0.15
N VAL A 497 -25.07 -0.07 0.37
CA VAL A 497 -26.06 -0.77 -0.46
C VAL A 497 -26.94 0.21 -1.24
N GLU A 498 -27.37 1.28 -0.59
CA GLU A 498 -28.16 2.34 -1.24
C GLU A 498 -27.36 3.03 -2.35
N ASP A 499 -26.08 3.28 -2.15
CA ASP A 499 -25.21 3.88 -3.16
C ASP A 499 -24.95 2.92 -4.33
N LEU A 500 -24.75 1.63 -4.07
CA LEU A 500 -24.62 0.62 -5.12
C LEU A 500 -25.85 0.60 -6.04
N ILE A 501 -27.05 0.77 -5.49
CA ILE A 501 -28.29 0.86 -6.28
C ILE A 501 -28.37 2.22 -6.99
N LYS A 502 -28.16 3.32 -6.26
CA LYS A 502 -28.29 4.71 -6.77
C LYS A 502 -27.34 5.01 -7.93
N TYR A 503 -26.13 4.46 -7.90
CA TYR A 503 -25.11 4.67 -8.91
C TYR A 503 -24.93 3.48 -9.87
N GLU A 504 -25.86 2.52 -9.87
CA GLU A 504 -25.88 1.37 -10.79
C GLU A 504 -24.64 0.47 -10.72
N MET A 505 -24.09 0.24 -9.53
CA MET A 505 -22.83 -0.47 -9.30
C MET A 505 -22.98 -1.95 -8.95
N LEU A 506 -23.96 -2.60 -9.57
CA LEU A 506 -24.31 -4.00 -9.31
C LEU A 506 -24.25 -4.87 -10.57
N ASP A 507 -23.70 -4.38 -11.69
CA ASP A 507 -23.74 -5.09 -12.97
C ASP A 507 -23.12 -6.49 -12.88
N ASN A 508 -21.99 -6.65 -12.19
CA ASN A 508 -21.36 -7.97 -12.01
C ASN A 508 -22.18 -8.93 -11.14
N ILE A 509 -22.93 -8.43 -10.15
CA ILE A 509 -23.82 -9.26 -9.32
C ILE A 509 -25.10 -9.62 -10.07
N LEU A 510 -25.61 -8.72 -10.92
CA LEU A 510 -26.85 -8.93 -11.66
C LEU A 510 -26.68 -9.89 -12.85
N LYS A 511 -25.45 -10.05 -13.35
CA LYS A 511 -25.08 -11.03 -14.39
C LYS A 511 -24.93 -12.46 -13.85
N LEU A 512 -24.92 -12.65 -12.53
CA LEU A 512 -24.88 -13.95 -11.82
C LEU A 512 -26.30 -14.37 -11.40
#